data_AF-A0A957JN09-F1
#
_entry.id   AF-A0A957JN09-F1
#
_cell.length_a   1.000
_cell.length_b   1.000
_cell.length_c   1.000
_cell.angle_alpha   90.00
_cell.angle_beta   90.00
_cell.angle_gamma   90.00
#
_symmetry.space_group_name_H-M   'P 1'
#
loop_
_entity.id
_entity.type
_entity.pdbx_description
1 polymer ?
#
loop_
_entity_poly.entity_id
_entity_poly.type
_entity_poly.pdbx_seq_one_letter_code
_entity_poly.pdbx_strand_id
1 'polypeptide(L)'
;TGDRASTLIVMLHNQEDTDSVAAALQQPGIKVLPWQELNGIFLELMQTGLGFYYMIYTIVILVVAVLIANTLLMSVFERTREMGILAALGMKGRQIMVMVLFEAMILALAGTAVGFIFGSGIVSWLATVGIDIGNGAASAVEGMALGSKMYPVFAPGQAFVLALFLFAIVTLVSLYPARFAAKLEPVQALHTL
;
A
#
# COMPACT_ATOMS: atom_id res chain seq x y z
N THR A 1 -18.76 -53.67 17.78
CA THR A 1 -17.55 -52.94 18.22
C THR A 1 -17.39 -51.72 17.33
N GLY A 2 -18.15 -50.65 17.60
CA GLY A 2 -18.39 -49.56 16.63
C GLY A 2 -18.14 -48.16 17.18
N ASP A 3 -17.31 -48.04 18.22
CA ASP A 3 -17.14 -46.80 18.97
C ASP A 3 -15.66 -46.37 18.99
N ARG A 4 -15.13 -46.08 17.79
CA ARG A 4 -13.79 -45.50 17.62
C ARG A 4 -13.92 -44.27 16.74
N ALA A 5 -13.81 -43.09 17.34
CA ALA A 5 -13.70 -41.84 16.60
C ALA A 5 -12.32 -41.76 15.96
N SER A 6 -12.27 -41.83 14.62
CA SER A 6 -11.02 -41.72 13.86
C SER A 6 -10.55 -40.28 13.67
N THR A 7 -11.45 -39.31 13.79
CA THR A 7 -11.17 -37.88 13.54
C THR A 7 -12.00 -37.01 14.48
N LEU A 8 -11.36 -36.02 15.10
CA LEU A 8 -12.01 -35.01 15.94
C LEU A 8 -11.63 -33.63 15.41
N ILE A 9 -12.63 -32.81 15.09
CA ILE A 9 -12.43 -31.47 14.53
C ILE A 9 -12.71 -30.45 15.64
N VAL A 10 -11.71 -29.63 15.97
CA VAL A 10 -11.86 -28.53 16.93
C VAL A 10 -11.81 -27.22 16.16
N MET A 11 -12.88 -26.44 16.24
CA MET A 11 -12.94 -25.10 15.63
C MET A 11 -12.50 -24.06 16.66
N LEU A 12 -11.45 -23.30 16.32
CA LEU A 12 -10.96 -22.20 17.14
C LEU A 12 -11.75 -20.91 16.83
N HIS A 13 -11.95 -20.07 17.85
CA HIS A 13 -12.56 -18.75 17.67
C HIS A 13 -11.58 -17.73 17.07
N ASN A 14 -10.28 -17.88 17.36
CA ASN A 14 -9.22 -17.05 16.79
C ASN A 14 -8.20 -17.94 16.06
N GLN A 15 -7.84 -17.56 14.85
CA GLN A 15 -6.92 -18.31 13.99
C GLN A 15 -5.47 -18.24 14.51
N GLU A 16 -5.11 -17.17 15.21
CA GLU A 16 -3.78 -16.94 15.79
C GLU A 16 -3.40 -17.95 16.88
N ASP A 17 -4.39 -18.56 17.53
CA ASP A 17 -4.18 -19.54 18.61
C ASP A 17 -3.95 -20.98 18.09
N THR A 18 -3.92 -21.17 16.77
CA THR A 18 -3.81 -22.51 16.17
C THR A 18 -2.53 -23.21 16.60
N ASP A 19 -1.38 -22.51 16.59
CA ASP A 19 -0.08 -23.13 16.86
C ASP A 19 0.09 -23.46 18.36
N SER A 20 -0.44 -22.60 19.24
CA SER A 20 -0.37 -22.81 20.70
C SER A 20 -1.28 -23.96 21.14
N VAL A 21 -2.49 -24.05 20.58
CA VAL A 21 -3.43 -25.14 20.84
C VAL A 21 -2.98 -26.44 20.20
N ALA A 22 -2.39 -26.39 18.99
CA ALA A 22 -1.83 -27.57 18.35
C ALA A 22 -0.68 -28.16 19.18
N ALA A 23 0.21 -27.32 19.70
CA ALA A 23 1.29 -27.75 20.60
C ALA A 23 0.76 -28.35 21.91
N ALA A 24 -0.29 -27.78 22.50
CA ALA A 24 -0.89 -28.28 23.74
C ALA A 24 -1.61 -29.64 23.58
N LEU A 25 -2.11 -29.94 22.38
CA LEU A 25 -2.85 -31.17 22.08
C LEU A 25 -1.96 -32.31 21.53
N GLN A 26 -0.67 -32.06 21.33
CA GLN A 26 0.27 -33.10 20.92
C GLN A 26 0.44 -34.14 22.03
N GLN A 27 -0.10 -35.33 21.81
CA GLN A 27 0.06 -36.49 22.70
C GLN A 27 0.57 -37.71 21.90
N PRO A 28 1.32 -38.63 22.54
CA PRO A 28 1.77 -39.85 21.87
C PRO A 28 0.57 -40.65 21.33
N GLY A 29 0.53 -40.84 20.01
CA GLY A 29 -0.57 -41.55 19.32
C GLY A 29 -1.66 -40.67 18.72
N ILE A 30 -1.62 -39.34 18.91
CA ILE A 30 -2.55 -38.38 18.29
C ILE A 30 -1.77 -37.48 17.33
N LYS A 31 -2.09 -37.54 16.03
CA LYS A 31 -1.53 -36.63 15.03
C LYS A 31 -2.42 -35.39 14.93
N VAL A 32 -1.98 -34.27 15.51
CA VAL A 32 -2.64 -32.98 15.36
C VAL A 32 -2.26 -32.40 14.01
N LEU A 33 -3.25 -32.20 13.14
CA LEU A 33 -3.06 -31.59 11.82
C LEU A 33 -3.66 -30.18 11.85
N PRO A 34 -2.83 -29.13 11.96
CA PRO A 34 -3.32 -27.77 11.96
C PRO A 34 -3.91 -27.41 10.59
N TRP A 35 -4.83 -26.44 10.56
CA TRP A 35 -5.52 -26.09 9.32
C TRP A 35 -4.54 -25.65 8.23
N GLN A 36 -3.38 -25.08 8.58
CA GLN A 36 -2.32 -24.68 7.64
C GLN A 36 -1.72 -25.88 6.89
N GLU A 37 -1.51 -27.01 7.58
CA GLU A 37 -0.96 -28.22 6.97
C GLU A 37 -1.99 -28.96 6.10
N LEU A 38 -3.26 -28.95 6.54
CA LEU A 38 -4.36 -29.52 5.74
C LEU A 38 -4.65 -28.71 4.47
N ASN A 39 -4.33 -27.42 4.51
CA ASN A 39 -4.68 -26.45 3.47
C ASN A 39 -3.44 -25.79 2.86
N GLY A 40 -2.29 -26.49 2.82
CA GLY A 40 -1.02 -25.94 2.35
C GLY A 40 -1.08 -25.32 0.94
N ILE A 41 -1.83 -25.95 0.03
CA ILE A 41 -2.06 -25.44 -1.34
C ILE A 41 -2.74 -24.05 -1.30
N PHE A 42 -3.70 -23.83 -0.40
CA PHE A 42 -4.39 -22.54 -0.29
C PHE A 42 -3.48 -21.47 0.30
N LEU A 43 -2.65 -21.81 1.28
CA LEU A 43 -1.64 -20.88 1.80
C LEU A 43 -0.64 -20.48 0.71
N GLU A 44 -0.21 -21.43 -0.13
CA GLU A 44 0.70 -21.16 -1.25
C GLU A 44 0.05 -20.29 -2.33
N LEU A 45 -1.22 -20.55 -2.68
CA LEU A 45 -2.00 -19.70 -3.59
C LEU A 45 -2.19 -18.28 -3.03
N MET A 46 -2.47 -18.15 -1.72
CA MET A 46 -2.64 -16.87 -1.05
C MET A 46 -1.32 -16.09 -0.99
N GLN A 47 -0.21 -16.74 -0.64
CA GLN A 47 1.12 -16.11 -0.62
C GLN A 47 1.53 -15.64 -2.02
N THR A 48 1.29 -16.47 -3.05
CA THR A 48 1.54 -16.11 -4.45
C THR A 48 0.70 -14.89 -4.85
N GLY A 49 -0.59 -14.88 -4.49
CA GLY A 49 -1.48 -13.75 -4.71
C GLY A 49 -0.99 -12.47 -4.04
N LEU A 50 -0.57 -12.53 -2.78
CA LEU A 50 0.03 -11.39 -2.06
C LEU A 50 1.30 -10.89 -2.76
N GLY A 51 2.15 -11.79 -3.27
CA GLY A 51 3.32 -11.43 -4.07
C GLY A 51 2.96 -10.60 -5.31
N PHE A 52 1.93 -11.01 -6.04
CA PHE A 52 1.41 -10.25 -7.18
C PHE A 52 0.91 -8.85 -6.76
N TYR A 53 0.20 -8.75 -5.64
CA TYR A 53 -0.25 -7.45 -5.11
C TYR A 53 0.94 -6.53 -4.79
N TYR A 54 1.98 -7.04 -4.11
CA TYR A 54 3.17 -6.24 -3.80
C TYR A 54 3.91 -5.75 -5.05
N MET A 55 3.99 -6.59 -6.09
CA MET A 55 4.59 -6.21 -7.37
C MET A 55 3.82 -5.06 -8.03
N ILE A 56 2.49 -5.17 -8.15
CA ILE A 56 1.65 -4.12 -8.73
C ILE A 56 1.74 -2.84 -7.92
N TYR A 57 1.69 -2.93 -6.58
CA TYR A 57 1.83 -1.76 -5.71
C TYR A 57 3.15 -1.01 -5.94
N THR A 58 4.24 -1.76 -6.06
CA THR A 58 5.56 -1.18 -6.31
C THR A 58 5.60 -0.44 -7.65
N ILE A 59 5.05 -1.04 -8.71
CA ILE A 59 4.97 -0.42 -10.04
C ILE A 59 4.13 0.86 -9.99
N VAL A 60 2.96 0.83 -9.35
CA VAL A 60 2.07 1.99 -9.23
C VAL A 60 2.78 3.13 -8.48
N ILE A 61 3.46 2.83 -7.37
CA ILE A 61 4.22 3.84 -6.62
C ILE A 61 5.31 4.47 -7.49
N LEU A 62 6.03 3.68 -8.30
CA LEU A 62 7.05 4.20 -9.21
C LEU A 62 6.46 5.11 -10.29
N VAL A 63 5.33 4.72 -10.89
CA VAL A 63 4.64 5.53 -11.89
C VAL A 63 4.18 6.86 -11.28
N VAL A 64 3.56 6.82 -10.09
CA VAL A 64 3.12 8.03 -9.38
C VAL A 64 4.30 8.92 -9.02
N ALA A 65 5.43 8.34 -8.58
CA ALA A 65 6.64 9.09 -8.30
C ALA A 65 7.13 9.85 -9.54
N VAL A 66 7.20 9.19 -10.70
CA VAL A 66 7.61 9.83 -11.96
C VAL A 66 6.62 10.93 -12.37
N LEU A 67 5.32 10.69 -12.23
CA LEU A 67 4.28 11.69 -12.54
C LEU A 67 4.47 12.95 -11.69
N ILE A 68 4.60 12.79 -10.37
CA ILE A 68 4.79 13.92 -9.44
C ILE A 68 6.09 14.65 -9.75
N ALA A 69 7.18 13.93 -9.97
CA ALA A 69 8.45 14.54 -10.32
C ALA A 69 8.33 15.39 -11.60
N ASN A 70 7.68 14.86 -12.64
CA ASN A 70 7.49 15.56 -13.89
C ASN A 70 6.61 16.82 -13.73
N THR A 71 5.51 16.72 -12.98
CA THR A 71 4.65 17.87 -12.71
C THR A 71 5.37 18.97 -11.94
N LEU A 72 6.15 18.61 -10.91
CA LEU A 72 6.92 19.59 -10.14
C LEU A 72 8.02 20.24 -10.99
N LEU A 73 8.71 19.47 -11.83
CA LEU A 73 9.70 20.01 -12.75
C LEU A 73 9.05 20.99 -13.74
N MET A 74 7.88 20.66 -14.28
CA MET A 74 7.14 21.56 -15.17
C MET A 74 6.76 22.86 -14.45
N SER A 75 6.19 22.78 -13.25
CA SER A 75 5.85 23.96 -12.42
C SER A 75 7.07 24.85 -12.17
N VAL A 76 8.23 24.23 -11.86
CA VAL A 76 9.50 24.95 -11.69
C VAL A 76 9.93 25.64 -12.99
N PHE A 77 9.86 24.96 -14.13
CA PHE A 77 10.26 25.54 -15.41
C PHE A 77 9.39 26.73 -15.80
N GLU A 78 8.08 26.64 -15.66
CA GLU A 78 7.13 27.74 -15.94
C GLU A 78 7.42 28.97 -15.07
N ARG A 79 7.90 28.77 -13.84
CA ARG A 79 8.12 29.84 -12.85
C ARG A 79 9.59 30.22 -12.66
N THR A 80 10.48 29.76 -13.55
CA THR A 80 11.93 30.04 -13.48
C THR A 80 12.23 31.54 -13.40
N ARG A 81 11.48 32.38 -14.12
CA ARG A 81 11.66 33.84 -14.10
C ARG A 81 11.29 34.45 -12.74
N GLU A 82 10.22 33.97 -12.11
CA GLU A 82 9.78 34.45 -10.79
C GLU A 82 10.81 34.10 -9.73
N MET A 83 11.28 32.85 -9.74
CA MET A 83 12.29 32.39 -8.80
C MET A 83 13.59 33.19 -8.99
N GLY A 84 14.01 33.46 -10.25
CA GLY A 84 15.20 34.27 -10.55
C GLY A 84 15.14 35.71 -10.02
N ILE A 85 13.96 36.31 -10.00
CA ILE A 85 13.73 37.61 -9.37
C ILE A 85 13.88 37.50 -7.84
N LEU A 86 13.40 36.41 -7.23
CA LEU A 86 13.55 36.17 -5.79
C LEU A 86 15.01 35.96 -5.39
N ALA A 87 15.83 35.23 -6.16
CA ALA A 87 17.27 35.17 -5.87
C ALA A 87 17.98 36.50 -6.06
N ALA A 88 17.60 37.31 -7.05
CA ALA A 88 18.14 38.66 -7.23
C ALA A 88 17.81 39.58 -6.03
N LEU A 89 16.67 39.34 -5.37
CA LEU A 89 16.27 40.00 -4.11
C LEU A 89 16.96 39.40 -2.87
N GLY A 90 17.85 38.42 -3.04
CA GLY A 90 18.66 37.83 -1.97
C GLY A 90 18.14 36.50 -1.41
N MET A 91 17.13 35.88 -2.03
CA MET A 91 16.68 34.55 -1.65
C MET A 91 17.77 33.51 -1.95
N LYS A 92 18.15 32.72 -0.94
CA LYS A 92 19.14 31.65 -1.10
C LYS A 92 18.50 30.46 -1.81
N GLY A 93 19.26 29.70 -2.62
CA GLY A 93 18.76 28.49 -3.28
C GLY A 93 18.11 27.47 -2.33
N ARG A 94 18.54 27.40 -1.05
CA ARG A 94 17.87 26.57 -0.03
C ARG A 94 16.45 27.04 0.30
N GLN A 95 16.18 28.34 0.26
CA GLN A 95 14.83 28.88 0.48
C GLN A 95 13.91 28.57 -0.70
N ILE A 96 14.43 28.62 -1.93
CA ILE A 96 13.71 28.19 -3.15
C ILE A 96 13.39 26.69 -3.06
N MET A 97 14.39 25.87 -2.70
CA MET A 97 14.19 24.43 -2.47
C MET A 97 13.05 24.16 -1.48
N VAL A 98 13.07 24.84 -0.33
CA VAL A 98 12.06 24.67 0.72
C VAL A 98 10.69 25.11 0.25
N MET A 99 10.58 26.20 -0.53
CA MET A 99 9.33 26.64 -1.13
C MET A 99 8.72 25.56 -2.03
N VAL A 100 9.52 24.99 -2.94
CA VAL A 100 9.07 23.93 -3.86
C VAL A 100 8.70 22.65 -3.08
N LEU A 101 9.44 22.32 -2.02
CA LEU A 101 9.09 21.22 -1.13
C LEU A 101 7.75 21.45 -0.44
N PHE A 102 7.46 22.67 0.02
CA PHE A 102 6.17 23.00 0.63
C PHE A 102 5.02 22.85 -0.37
N GLU A 103 5.21 23.28 -1.62
CA GLU A 103 4.22 23.08 -2.69
C GLU A 103 3.92 21.59 -2.88
N ALA A 104 4.98 20.77 -2.98
CA ALA A 104 4.85 19.33 -3.10
C ALA A 104 4.19 18.67 -1.88
N MET A 105 4.51 19.11 -0.66
CA MET A 105 3.93 18.58 0.58
C MET A 105 2.45 18.92 0.69
N ILE A 106 2.02 20.11 0.28
CA ILE A 106 0.61 20.50 0.26
C ILE A 106 -0.16 19.61 -0.72
N LEU A 107 0.38 19.40 -1.92
CA LEU A 107 -0.20 18.49 -2.92
C LEU A 107 -0.27 17.05 -2.40
N ALA A 108 0.78 16.57 -1.73
CA ALA A 108 0.83 15.24 -1.14
C ALA A 108 -0.20 15.07 -0.02
N LEU A 109 -0.36 16.05 0.87
CA LEU A 109 -1.36 16.04 1.94
C LEU A 109 -2.77 16.04 1.36
N ALA A 110 -3.06 16.92 0.41
CA ALA A 110 -4.36 16.99 -0.25
C ALA A 110 -4.71 15.68 -0.96
N GLY A 111 -3.78 15.16 -1.77
CA GLY A 111 -3.95 13.88 -2.47
C GLY A 111 -4.14 12.70 -1.52
N THR A 112 -3.38 12.65 -0.42
CA THR A 112 -3.50 11.59 0.60
C THR A 112 -4.84 11.68 1.33
N ALA A 113 -5.28 12.87 1.72
CA ALA A 113 -6.56 13.07 2.39
C ALA A 113 -7.73 12.66 1.49
N VAL A 114 -7.73 13.12 0.23
CA VAL A 114 -8.75 12.75 -0.77
C VAL A 114 -8.72 11.25 -1.02
N GLY A 115 -7.56 10.67 -1.27
CA GLY A 115 -7.39 9.22 -1.49
C GLY A 115 -7.86 8.38 -0.31
N PHE A 116 -7.59 8.81 0.93
CA PHE A 116 -8.04 8.12 2.14
C PHE A 116 -9.57 8.15 2.27
N ILE A 117 -10.21 9.29 2.00
CA ILE A 117 -11.68 9.42 2.06
C ILE A 117 -12.34 8.53 1.00
N PHE A 118 -11.89 8.61 -0.25
CA PHE A 118 -12.47 7.79 -1.33
C PHE A 118 -12.17 6.31 -1.13
N GLY A 119 -10.94 5.94 -0.74
CA GLY A 119 -10.54 4.57 -0.50
C GLY A 119 -11.31 3.93 0.65
N SER A 120 -11.42 4.61 1.80
CA SER A 120 -12.22 4.11 2.93
C SER A 120 -13.71 4.03 2.59
N GLY A 121 -14.24 4.99 1.84
CA GLY A 121 -15.62 4.97 1.35
C GLY A 121 -15.89 3.74 0.47
N ILE A 122 -15.03 3.48 -0.51
CA ILE A 122 -15.15 2.33 -1.41
C ILE A 122 -15.03 1.01 -0.62
N VAL A 123 -14.06 0.89 0.28
CA VAL A 123 -13.88 -0.32 1.10
C VAL A 123 -15.09 -0.55 2.01
N SER A 124 -15.63 0.50 2.62
CA SER A 124 -16.84 0.38 3.47
C SER A 124 -18.07 -0.06 2.66
N TRP A 125 -18.19 0.40 1.42
CA TRP A 125 -19.25 -0.03 0.52
C TRP A 125 -19.06 -1.49 0.10
N LEU A 126 -17.85 -1.88 -0.30
CA LEU A 126 -17.51 -3.27 -0.62
C LEU A 126 -17.66 -4.22 0.57
N ALA A 127 -17.43 -3.74 1.79
CA ALA A 127 -17.65 -4.51 3.01
C ALA A 127 -19.12 -4.86 3.26
N THR A 128 -20.07 -4.12 2.67
CA THR A 128 -21.51 -4.44 2.76
C THR A 128 -22.00 -5.30 1.59
N VAL A 129 -21.54 -5.00 0.36
CA VAL A 129 -21.96 -5.72 -0.86
C VAL A 129 -21.27 -7.09 -0.97
N GLY A 130 -20.02 -7.19 -0.49
CA GLY A 130 -19.14 -8.33 -0.70
C GLY A 130 -18.59 -8.37 -2.12
N ILE A 131 -17.38 -8.89 -2.27
CA ILE A 131 -16.77 -9.18 -3.57
C ILE A 131 -17.12 -10.61 -3.92
N ASP A 132 -17.90 -10.79 -4.99
CA ASP A 132 -18.18 -12.11 -5.54
C ASP A 132 -16.93 -12.62 -6.26
N ILE A 133 -16.33 -13.69 -5.76
CA ILE A 133 -15.09 -14.26 -6.33
C ILE A 133 -15.43 -15.20 -7.49
N GLY A 134 -16.72 -15.38 -7.80
CA GLY A 134 -17.22 -16.24 -8.85
C GLY A 134 -17.03 -17.73 -8.55
N ASN A 135 -17.80 -18.57 -9.25
CA ASN A 135 -17.80 -20.02 -9.05
C ASN A 135 -16.44 -20.68 -9.34
N GLY A 136 -15.52 -19.98 -10.01
CA GLY A 136 -14.16 -20.46 -10.32
C GLY A 136 -13.24 -20.57 -9.11
N ALA A 137 -13.38 -19.71 -8.10
CA ALA A 137 -12.61 -19.81 -6.86
C ALA A 137 -13.18 -20.87 -5.90
N ALA A 138 -14.50 -21.02 -5.87
CA ALA A 138 -15.19 -22.05 -5.10
C ALA A 138 -14.96 -23.48 -5.64
N SER A 139 -14.56 -23.61 -6.90
CA SER A 139 -14.24 -24.89 -7.55
C SER A 139 -12.73 -25.14 -7.70
N ALA A 140 -11.87 -24.15 -7.43
CA ALA A 140 -10.41 -24.28 -7.55
C ALA A 140 -9.77 -25.13 -6.44
N VAL A 141 -10.44 -25.30 -5.29
CA VAL A 141 -9.93 -26.10 -4.17
C VAL A 141 -11.00 -27.06 -3.69
N GLU A 142 -11.01 -28.26 -4.26
CA GLU A 142 -11.87 -29.37 -3.86
C GLU A 142 -11.62 -29.69 -2.38
N GLY A 143 -12.64 -29.51 -1.53
CA GLY A 143 -12.56 -29.73 -0.08
C GLY A 143 -12.49 -28.47 0.80
N MET A 144 -12.44 -27.27 0.22
CA MET A 144 -12.59 -26.02 0.97
C MET A 144 -13.98 -25.41 0.80
N ALA A 145 -14.68 -25.22 1.92
CA ALA A 145 -15.86 -24.36 1.97
C ALA A 145 -15.44 -22.88 1.99
N LEU A 146 -14.84 -22.40 0.89
CA LEU A 146 -14.71 -20.97 0.67
C LEU A 146 -16.09 -20.42 0.32
N GLY A 147 -16.58 -19.48 1.11
CA GLY A 147 -17.80 -18.73 0.76
C GLY A 147 -17.61 -18.04 -0.59
N SER A 148 -18.65 -18.01 -1.42
CA SER A 148 -18.60 -17.34 -2.74
C SER A 148 -18.41 -15.82 -2.67
N LYS A 149 -18.47 -15.25 -1.46
CA LYS A 149 -18.30 -13.81 -1.21
C LYS A 149 -17.18 -13.56 -0.21
N MET A 150 -16.22 -12.72 -0.61
CA MET A 150 -15.21 -12.15 0.28
C MET A 150 -15.65 -10.77 0.76
N TYR A 151 -15.57 -10.54 2.05
CA TYR A 151 -15.80 -9.21 2.64
C TYR A 151 -14.46 -8.61 3.03
N PRO A 152 -14.06 -7.45 2.48
CA PRO A 152 -12.85 -6.78 2.92
C PRO A 152 -13.02 -6.29 4.36
N VAL A 153 -12.02 -6.59 5.19
CA VAL A 153 -11.96 -6.07 6.56
C VAL A 153 -11.33 -4.69 6.52
N PHE A 154 -12.07 -3.68 6.98
CA PHE A 154 -11.53 -2.34 7.11
C PHE A 154 -10.62 -2.27 8.35
N ALA A 155 -9.31 -2.28 8.13
CA ALA A 155 -8.30 -2.09 9.17
C ALA A 155 -7.79 -0.63 9.14
N PRO A 156 -8.41 0.30 9.90
CA PRO A 156 -8.05 1.72 9.87
C PRO A 156 -6.57 1.99 10.20
N GLY A 157 -5.98 1.17 11.09
CA GLY A 157 -4.56 1.26 11.42
C GLY A 157 -3.64 1.01 10.21
N GLN A 158 -3.94 0.01 9.39
CA GLN A 158 -3.16 -0.30 8.19
C GLN A 158 -3.31 0.79 7.13
N ALA A 159 -4.53 1.30 6.94
CA ALA A 159 -4.79 2.39 6.00
C ALA A 159 -4.00 3.67 6.38
N PHE A 160 -3.92 3.98 7.68
CA PHE A 160 -3.13 5.11 8.17
C PHE A 160 -1.63 4.94 7.94
N VAL A 161 -1.08 3.75 8.24
CA VAL A 161 0.33 3.45 7.98
C VAL A 161 0.66 3.56 6.48
N LEU A 162 -0.23 3.07 5.61
CA LEU A 162 -0.05 3.17 4.16
C LEU A 162 -0.09 4.62 3.67
N ALA A 163 -1.03 5.42 4.19
CA ALA A 163 -1.12 6.85 3.89
C ALA A 163 0.16 7.60 4.29
N LEU A 164 0.69 7.32 5.48
CA LEU A 164 1.95 7.89 5.97
C LEU A 164 3.13 7.46 5.08
N PHE A 165 3.17 6.19 4.68
CA PHE A 165 4.20 5.65 3.81
C PHE A 165 4.20 6.32 2.42
N LEU A 166 3.02 6.48 1.81
CA LEU A 166 2.88 7.17 0.53
C LEU A 166 3.27 8.64 0.65
N PHE A 167 2.84 9.33 1.69
CA PHE A 167 3.23 10.71 1.95
C PHE A 167 4.77 10.86 2.08
N ALA A 168 5.41 9.94 2.79
CA ALA A 168 6.86 9.90 2.92
C ALA A 168 7.56 9.70 1.56
N ILE A 169 7.07 8.76 0.73
CA ILE A 169 7.62 8.52 -0.61
C ILE A 169 7.47 9.77 -1.49
N VAL A 170 6.30 10.40 -1.52
CA VAL A 170 6.08 11.61 -2.33
C VAL A 170 7.02 12.73 -1.90
N THR A 171 7.21 12.91 -0.60
CA THR A 171 8.16 13.88 -0.06
C THR A 171 9.61 13.54 -0.46
N LEU A 172 9.99 12.26 -0.43
CA LEU A 172 11.31 11.79 -0.88
C LEU A 172 11.54 12.00 -2.38
N VAL A 173 10.51 11.81 -3.20
CA VAL A 173 10.57 12.00 -4.64
C VAL A 173 10.66 13.49 -4.98
N SER A 174 9.90 14.36 -4.30
CA SER A 174 9.89 15.80 -4.54
C SER A 174 11.20 16.50 -4.17
N LEU A 175 12.07 15.87 -3.37
CA LEU A 175 13.43 16.33 -3.13
C LEU A 175 14.26 16.44 -4.41
N TYR A 176 14.02 15.60 -5.42
CA TYR A 176 14.77 15.67 -6.69
C TYR A 176 14.43 16.96 -7.47
N PRO A 177 13.16 17.25 -7.83
CA PRO A 177 12.78 18.52 -8.47
C PRO A 177 13.12 19.76 -7.63
N ALA A 178 12.92 19.71 -6.30
CA ALA A 178 13.21 20.84 -5.44
C ALA A 178 14.70 21.21 -5.40
N ARG A 179 15.60 20.20 -5.40
CA ARG A 179 17.04 20.44 -5.53
C ARG A 179 17.42 20.96 -6.90
N PHE A 180 16.71 20.53 -7.95
CA PHE A 180 16.91 21.04 -9.29
C PHE A 180 16.53 22.52 -9.38
N ALA A 181 15.37 22.92 -8.84
CA ALA A 181 14.94 24.31 -8.74
C ALA A 181 15.97 25.22 -8.03
N ALA A 182 16.53 24.74 -6.92
CA ALA A 182 17.54 25.48 -6.15
C ALA A 182 18.84 25.77 -6.91
N LYS A 183 19.13 25.00 -7.96
CA LYS A 183 20.34 25.14 -8.80
C LYS A 183 20.10 25.98 -10.05
N LEU A 184 18.84 26.31 -10.36
CA LEU A 184 18.46 26.97 -11.61
C LEU A 184 18.74 28.48 -11.66
N GLU A 185 19.28 29.10 -10.59
CA GLU A 185 19.57 30.55 -10.57
C GLU A 185 21.01 30.87 -10.19
N PRO A 186 21.69 31.87 -10.79
CA PRO A 186 21.20 32.99 -11.62
C PRO A 186 21.84 33.14 -13.03
N VAL A 187 22.83 32.34 -13.42
CA VAL A 187 23.66 32.63 -14.62
C VAL A 187 23.01 32.22 -15.95
N GLN A 188 22.17 31.17 -15.98
CA GLN A 188 21.55 30.70 -17.23
C GLN A 188 20.33 31.53 -17.65
N ALA A 189 19.58 32.10 -16.69
CA ALA A 189 18.41 32.93 -16.99
C ALA A 189 18.76 34.23 -17.74
N LEU A 190 20.02 34.67 -17.70
CA LEU A 190 20.54 35.82 -18.45
C LEU A 190 21.12 35.44 -19.82
N HIS A 191 21.48 34.18 -20.04
CA HIS A 191 22.18 33.74 -21.26
C HIS A 191 21.25 33.31 -22.40
N THR A 192 19.95 33.20 -22.15
CA THR A 192 18.89 32.99 -23.16
C THR A 192 18.23 34.29 -23.62
N LEU A 193 18.87 35.44 -23.41
CA LEU A 193 18.51 36.72 -24.02
C LEU A 193 19.04 36.83 -25.45
#